data_AF-A0A2T0TSA4-F1
#
_entry.id   AF-A0A2T0TSA4-F1
#
_cell.length_a   1.000
_cell.length_b   1.000
_cell.length_c   1.000
_cell.angle_alpha   90.00
_cell.angle_beta   90.00
_cell.angle_gamma   90.00
#
_symmetry.space_group_name_H-M   'P 1'
#
loop_
_entity.id
_entity.type
_entity.pdbx_description
1 polymer ?
#
loop_
_entity_poly.entity_id
_entity_poly.type
_entity_poly.pdbx_seq_one_letter_code
_entity_poly.pdbx_strand_id
1 'polypeptide(L)' 'MPRYRLTAADGSVLREWDAADATTAEDEAVRTVEEHRASDPQGAAGYLLTDEGGGDVARWGPVAP' A
#
# COMPACT_ATOMS: atom_id res chain seq x y z
N MET A 1 3.74 5.44 17.62
CA MET A 1 3.94 4.54 16.47
C MET A 1 3.64 5.39 15.24
N PRO A 2 4.53 5.44 14.24
CA PRO A 2 4.29 6.21 13.02
C PRO A 2 3.05 5.68 12.28
N ARG A 3 2.27 6.61 11.72
CA ARG A 3 1.13 6.31 10.88
C ARG A 3 1.59 6.08 9.44
N TYR A 4 0.96 5.13 8.77
CA TYR A 4 1.19 4.81 7.36
C TYR A 4 -0.13 4.79 6.59
N ARG A 5 -0.03 5.11 5.30
CA ARG A 5 -1.16 5.12 4.36
C ARG A 5 -0.79 4.38 3.08
N LEU A 6 -1.60 3.37 2.74
CA LEU A 6 -1.54 2.67 1.46
C LEU A 6 -2.60 3.22 0.51
N THR A 7 -2.15 3.66 -0.67
CA THR A 7 -3.00 4.24 -1.71
C THR A 7 -2.86 3.43 -3.00
N ALA A 8 -3.96 3.17 -3.69
CA ALA A 8 -3.98 2.59 -5.02
C ALA A 8 -3.71 3.67 -6.10
N ALA A 9 -3.39 3.24 -7.32
CA ALA A 9 -3.04 4.12 -8.43
C ALA A 9 -4.19 5.02 -8.91
N ASP A 10 -5.44 4.65 -8.62
CA ASP A 10 -6.63 5.47 -8.86
C ASP A 10 -6.81 6.60 -7.83
N GLY A 11 -5.93 6.67 -6.82
CA GLY A 11 -5.98 7.62 -5.71
C GLY A 11 -6.83 7.14 -4.53
N SER A 12 -7.42 5.95 -4.61
CA SER A 12 -8.21 5.37 -3.52
C SER A 12 -7.31 4.94 -2.36
N VAL A 13 -7.70 5.31 -1.15
CA VAL A 13 -6.99 4.89 0.06
C VAL A 13 -7.48 3.52 0.46
N LEU A 14 -6.60 2.52 0.42
CA LEU A 14 -6.95 1.15 0.75
C LEU A 14 -6.94 0.92 2.25
N ARG A 15 -5.96 1.48 2.93
CA ARG A 15 -5.77 1.30 4.37
C ARG A 15 -4.90 2.40 4.98
N GLU A 16 -5.22 2.76 6.21
CA GLU A 16 -4.39 3.61 7.08
C GLU A 16 -4.24 2.92 8.44
N TRP A 17 -3.03 2.89 8.99
CA TRP A 17 -2.75 2.21 10.26
C TRP A 17 -1.47 2.74 10.91
N ASP A 18 -1.31 2.46 12.20
CA ASP A 18 -0.07 2.71 12.93
C ASP A 18 0.78 1.43 12.95
N ALA A 19 2.08 1.54 12.63
CA ALA A 19 3.01 0.42 12.69
C ALA A 19 4.23 0.76 13.56
N ALA A 20 4.95 -0.26 14.02
CA ALA A 20 6.16 -0.06 14.83
C ALA A 20 7.27 0.65 14.05
N ASP A 21 7.44 0.27 12.78
CA ASP A 21 8.46 0.75 11.85
C ASP A 21 8.02 0.50 10.39
N ALA A 22 8.83 0.98 9.43
CA ALA A 22 8.55 0.87 8.01
C ALA A 22 8.47 -0.58 7.52
N THR A 23 9.34 -1.47 8.03
CA THR A 23 9.35 -2.88 7.64
C THR A 23 8.07 -3.59 8.08
N THR A 24 7.59 -3.31 9.28
CA THR A 24 6.29 -3.83 9.77
C THR A 24 5.14 -3.31 8.91
N ALA A 25 5.15 -2.02 8.55
CA ALA A 25 4.15 -1.45 7.65
C ALA A 25 4.20 -2.10 6.26
N GLU A 26 5.37 -2.32 5.70
CA GLU A 26 5.53 -2.98 4.40
C GLU A 26 4.97 -4.40 4.39
N ASP A 27 5.23 -5.23 5.41
CA ASP A 27 4.67 -6.60 5.50
C ASP A 27 3.13 -6.60 5.51
N GLU A 28 2.52 -5.70 6.28
CA GLU A 28 1.07 -5.57 6.34
C GLU A 28 0.48 -5.00 5.04
N ALA A 29 1.20 -4.09 4.39
CA ALA A 29 0.83 -3.53 3.10
C ALA A 29 0.81 -4.59 2.01
N VAL A 30 1.80 -5.51 1.97
CA VAL A 30 1.85 -6.61 1.01
C VAL A 30 0.56 -7.43 1.04
N ARG A 31 0.10 -7.84 2.23
CA ARG A 31 -1.15 -8.61 2.36
C ARG A 31 -2.35 -7.84 1.83
N THR A 32 -2.43 -6.55 2.15
CA THR A 32 -3.52 -5.67 1.69
C THR A 32 -3.49 -5.50 0.16
N VAL A 33 -2.30 -5.36 -0.43
CA VAL A 33 -2.12 -5.30 -1.90
C VAL A 33 -2.56 -6.60 -2.56
N GLU A 34 -2.14 -7.76 -2.03
CA GLU A 34 -2.52 -9.07 -2.58
C GLU A 34 -4.03 -9.32 -2.53
N GLU A 35 -4.67 -9.01 -1.39
CA GLU A 35 -6.13 -9.12 -1.22
C GLU A 35 -6.90 -8.20 -2.17
N HIS A 36 -6.45 -6.94 -2.31
CA HIS A 36 -7.07 -6.00 -3.23
C HIS A 36 -6.91 -6.45 -4.69
N ARG A 37 -5.73 -6.94 -5.09
CA ARG A 37 -5.50 -7.46 -6.44
C ARG A 37 -6.41 -8.63 -6.80
N ALA A 38 -6.61 -9.53 -5.85
CA ALA A 38 -7.49 -10.68 -6.04
C ALA A 38 -8.96 -10.26 -6.20
N SER A 39 -9.37 -9.20 -5.50
CA SER A 39 -10.76 -8.71 -5.51
C SER A 39 -11.06 -7.74 -6.66
N ASP A 40 -10.10 -6.88 -7.00
CA ASP A 40 -10.20 -5.87 -8.04
C ASP A 40 -8.89 -5.76 -8.84
N PRO A 41 -8.71 -6.63 -9.86
CA PRO A 41 -7.51 -6.61 -10.69
C PRO A 41 -7.45 -5.40 -11.64
N GLN A 42 -8.57 -4.70 -11.88
CA GLN A 42 -8.60 -3.52 -12.76
C GLN A 42 -8.05 -2.26 -12.06
N GLY A 43 -8.28 -2.09 -10.76
CA GLY A 43 -7.67 -1.03 -9.94
C GLY A 43 -6.22 -1.32 -9.53
N ALA A 44 -5.70 -2.51 -9.84
CA ALA A 44 -4.34 -2.94 -9.48
C ALA A 44 -3.21 -2.37 -10.36
N ALA A 45 -3.39 -1.19 -10.94
CA ALA A 45 -2.37 -0.55 -11.79
C ALA A 45 -1.11 -0.14 -11.00
N GLY A 46 -1.21 0.01 -9.67
CA GLY A 46 -0.09 0.28 -8.79
C GLY A 46 -0.54 0.67 -7.39
N TYR A 47 0.41 0.66 -6.45
CA TYR A 47 0.18 0.94 -5.04
C TYR A 47 1.35 1.72 -4.46
N LEU A 48 1.07 2.65 -3.55
CA LEU A 48 2.05 3.47 -2.86
C LEU A 48 1.78 3.47 -1.36
N LEU A 49 2.79 3.08 -0.58
CA LEU A 49 2.82 3.22 0.87
C LEU A 49 3.59 4.49 1.23
N THR A 50 2.94 5.35 2.03
CA THR A 50 3.52 6.59 2.55
C THR A 50 3.52 6.60 4.07
N ASP A 51 4.52 7.26 4.68
CA ASP A 51 4.53 7.54 6.11
C ASP A 51 3.80 8.86 6.45
N GLU A 52 3.65 9.16 7.74
CA GLU A 52 2.99 10.37 8.26
C GLU A 52 3.59 11.68 7.73
N GLY A 53 4.90 11.70 7.46
CA GLY A 53 5.59 12.83 6.86
C GLY A 53 5.37 12.98 5.35
N GLY A 54 4.63 12.05 4.73
CA GLY A 54 4.39 12.00 3.29
C GLY A 54 5.59 11.48 2.49
N GLY A 55 6.55 10.81 3.13
CA GLY A 55 7.64 10.14 2.45
C GLY A 55 7.18 8.83 1.81
N ASP A 56 7.76 8.53 0.64
CA ASP A 56 7.52 7.26 -0.05
C ASP A 56 8.28 6.15 0.67
N VAL A 57 7.55 5.17 1.22
CA VAL A 57 8.12 4.02 1.93
C VAL A 57 8.32 2.86 0.96
N ALA A 58 7.25 2.47 0.25
CA ALA A 58 7.28 1.36 -0.69
C ALA A 58 6.30 1.56 -1.84
N ARG A 59 6.60 0.93 -2.98
CA ARG A 59 5.78 1.02 -4.20
C ARG A 59 5.67 -0.33 -4.88
N TRP A 60 4.45 -0.69 -5.28
CA TRP A 60 4.19 -1.90 -6.07
C TRP A 60 3.63 -1.51 -7.43
N GLY A 61 4.28 -1.98 -8.50
CA GLY A 61 3.83 -1.81 -9.88
C GLY A 61 2.79 -2.86 -10.29
N PRO A 62 2.20 -2.74 -11.50
CA PRO A 62 1.27 -3.74 -12.01
C PRO A 62 1.96 -5.10 -12.12
N VAL A 63 1.24 -6.19 -11.85
CA VAL A 63 1.72 -7.53 -12.19
C VAL A 63 1.72 -7.64 -13.70
N ALA A 64 2.89 -7.84 -14.32
CA ALA A 64 2.97 -8.04 -15.76
C ALA A 64 2.12 -9.28 -16.15
N PRO A 65 1.46 -9.26 -17.32
CA PRO A 65 0.63 -10.37 -17.80
C PRO A 65 1.41 -11.66 -18.02
#